data_AF-V4MI53-F1
#
_entry.id   AF-V4MI53-F1
#
_cell.length_a   1.000
_cell.length_b   1.000
_cell.length_c   1.000
_cell.angle_alpha   90.00
_cell.angle_beta   90.00
_cell.angle_gamma   90.00
#
_symmetry.space_group_name_H-M   'P 1'
#
loop_
_entity.id
_entity.type
_entity.pdbx_description
1 polymer ?
#
loop_
_entity_poly.entity_id
_entity_poly.type
_entity_poly.pdbx_seq_one_letter_code
_entity_poly.pdbx_strand_id
1 'polypeptide(L)'
;MAPATDYQGSFLSRISIRRNQIVSMDVNHEQELEELEYFQKHVAERFSELISPSPSPPPSSSSSFSDAGGSQPSDPILSIPWLQNLLDVFMSCETEFKSVLTTTQISKSPSLERVLSEMLDRILKALDICNAVVNGIDSVRQSRRLAEIAVTALKQRPLCDGSVRRAKRALTSLLAGLNVDGKDRNSGSGGSGNHRRMTSRSWSFGQRSSVTVGGSSGHVSKNWSAAKQIQAMVANLVLPRGAEASGPAMPVYVISSVMVLVMWVLVAALPCQTSSLPVAPLPLPKHQSWASAAVNIQERIGEEMKRKEKRFGGGFTGGLMEELQRMEMIGLWLMEFAERFRFPAEEEEEEEVAEKVGEMEEICRRMEVGLEDLQRLVRQVFHRLVRSRIEIDAILDQLHAI
;
A
#
# COMPACT_ATOMS: atom_id res chain seq x y z
N MET A 1 -49.73 -77.98 17.49
CA MET A 1 -50.59 -76.79 17.31
C MET A 1 -49.99 -75.69 18.17
N ALA A 2 -49.38 -74.67 17.56
CA ALA A 2 -48.72 -73.55 18.27
C ALA A 2 -49.79 -72.61 18.88
N PRO A 3 -49.45 -71.67 19.80
CA PRO A 3 -48.68 -70.48 19.43
C PRO A 3 -47.65 -69.96 20.47
N ALA A 4 -46.86 -69.00 20.00
CA ALA A 4 -45.77 -68.28 20.64
C ALA A 4 -46.23 -67.19 21.64
N THR A 5 -45.35 -66.80 22.55
CA THR A 5 -45.32 -65.45 23.14
C THR A 5 -43.87 -65.00 23.35
N ASP A 6 -43.49 -63.98 22.57
CA ASP A 6 -42.33 -63.11 22.81
C ASP A 6 -42.59 -62.22 24.04
N TYR A 7 -41.57 -62.02 24.88
CA TYR A 7 -41.51 -60.85 25.77
C TYR A 7 -40.10 -60.25 25.71
N GLN A 8 -40.02 -59.10 25.05
CA GLN A 8 -38.84 -58.25 24.94
C GLN A 8 -38.43 -57.70 26.32
N GLY A 9 -37.18 -57.98 26.72
CA GLY A 9 -36.51 -57.29 27.81
C GLY A 9 -36.18 -55.85 27.42
N SER A 10 -36.77 -54.88 28.12
CA SER A 10 -36.48 -53.45 28.00
C SER A 10 -35.06 -53.13 28.53
N PHE A 11 -34.16 -52.72 27.64
CA PHE A 11 -32.76 -52.35 27.94
C PHE A 11 -32.51 -50.83 27.99
N LEU A 12 -33.52 -49.98 28.25
CA LEU A 12 -33.36 -48.52 28.15
C LEU A 12 -33.78 -47.73 29.41
N SER A 13 -33.35 -48.17 30.60
CA SER A 13 -33.58 -47.38 31.84
C SER A 13 -32.29 -46.96 32.58
N ARG A 14 -31.13 -46.92 31.91
CA ARG A 14 -29.86 -46.48 32.52
C ARG A 14 -29.11 -45.41 31.72
N ILE A 15 -29.81 -44.35 31.30
CA ILE A 15 -29.14 -43.09 30.95
C ILE A 15 -29.77 -41.98 31.77
N SER A 16 -29.33 -41.89 33.03
CA SER A 16 -29.63 -40.78 33.94
C SER A 16 -28.86 -39.54 33.47
N ILE A 17 -29.53 -38.77 32.62
CA ILE A 17 -29.65 -37.31 32.60
C ILE A 17 -28.74 -36.60 33.64
N ARG A 18 -27.54 -36.19 33.22
CA ARG A 18 -26.86 -34.99 33.71
C ARG A 18 -27.16 -33.86 32.72
N ARG A 19 -28.27 -33.12 32.94
CA ARG A 19 -28.77 -32.07 32.02
C ARG A 19 -28.38 -30.64 32.42
N ASN A 20 -27.54 -30.42 33.41
CA ASN A 20 -27.30 -29.05 33.93
C ASN A 20 -25.85 -28.55 33.80
N GLN A 21 -25.16 -28.81 32.67
CA GLN A 21 -23.82 -28.25 32.44
C GLN A 21 -23.61 -27.60 31.06
N ILE A 22 -24.67 -27.34 30.28
CA ILE A 22 -24.54 -26.82 28.90
C ILE A 22 -24.84 -25.30 28.79
N VAL A 23 -25.54 -24.69 29.75
CA VAL A 23 -26.03 -23.31 29.58
C VAL A 23 -24.93 -22.24 29.75
N SER A 24 -23.82 -22.52 30.43
CA SER A 24 -22.76 -21.52 30.67
C SER A 24 -21.67 -21.48 29.59
N MET A 25 -21.52 -22.51 28.75
CA MET A 25 -20.58 -22.51 27.62
C MET A 25 -21.18 -21.85 26.37
N ASP A 26 -22.49 -21.95 26.17
CA ASP A 26 -23.19 -21.35 25.01
C ASP A 26 -23.12 -19.81 25.02
N VAL A 27 -23.32 -19.16 26.17
CA VAL A 27 -23.35 -17.69 26.27
C VAL A 27 -22.00 -17.06 25.88
N ASN A 28 -20.88 -17.71 26.23
CA ASN A 28 -19.54 -17.22 25.88
C ASN A 28 -19.19 -17.47 24.41
N HIS A 29 -19.73 -18.53 23.81
CA HIS A 29 -19.52 -18.84 22.39
C HIS A 29 -20.38 -17.97 21.47
N GLU A 30 -21.62 -17.66 21.87
CA GLU A 30 -22.48 -16.71 21.15
C GLU A 30 -21.86 -15.31 21.12
N GLN A 31 -21.32 -14.84 22.25
CA GLN A 31 -20.63 -13.54 22.31
C GLN A 31 -19.37 -13.50 21.43
N GLU A 32 -18.58 -14.57 21.41
CA GLU A 32 -17.39 -14.69 20.54
C GLU A 32 -17.75 -14.65 19.04
N LEU A 33 -18.85 -15.32 18.67
CA LEU A 33 -19.36 -15.30 17.30
C LEU A 33 -19.88 -13.92 16.89
N GLU A 34 -20.57 -13.21 17.80
CA GLU A 34 -21.06 -11.85 17.56
C GLU A 34 -19.91 -10.86 17.34
N GLU A 35 -18.85 -10.93 18.15
CA GLU A 35 -17.65 -10.09 17.97
C GLU A 35 -16.91 -10.38 16.67
N LEU A 36 -16.86 -11.66 16.26
CA LEU A 36 -16.27 -12.06 14.99
C LEU A 36 -17.08 -11.54 13.78
N GLU A 37 -18.41 -11.62 13.85
CA GLU A 37 -19.28 -11.07 12.81
C GLU A 37 -19.15 -9.54 12.75
N TYR A 38 -19.13 -8.87 13.92
CA TYR A 38 -18.92 -7.43 14.01
C TYR A 38 -17.61 -7.01 13.36
N PHE A 39 -16.50 -7.70 13.66
CA PHE A 39 -15.21 -7.40 13.04
C PHE A 39 -15.25 -7.53 11.52
N GLN A 40 -15.81 -8.62 10.99
CA GLN A 40 -15.91 -8.82 9.53
C GLN A 40 -16.79 -7.75 8.87
N LYS A 41 -17.87 -7.35 9.54
CA LYS A 41 -18.73 -6.26 9.10
C LYS A 41 -18.00 -4.93 9.12
N HIS A 42 -17.26 -4.61 10.19
CA HIS A 42 -16.45 -3.39 10.28
C HIS A 42 -15.42 -3.31 9.16
N VAL A 43 -14.70 -4.39 8.88
CA VAL A 43 -13.76 -4.44 7.75
C VAL A 43 -14.50 -4.19 6.43
N ALA A 44 -15.66 -4.82 6.22
CA ALA A 44 -16.45 -4.62 5.00
C ALA A 44 -16.93 -3.17 4.84
N GLU A 45 -17.41 -2.54 5.91
CA GLU A 45 -17.87 -1.14 5.92
C GLU A 45 -16.74 -0.18 5.61
N ARG A 46 -15.60 -0.29 6.31
CA ARG A 46 -14.43 0.59 6.09
C ARG A 46 -13.90 0.49 4.66
N PHE A 47 -13.85 -0.72 4.10
CA PHE A 47 -13.43 -0.92 2.71
C PHE A 47 -14.47 -0.41 1.70
N SER A 48 -15.75 -0.49 2.01
CA SER A 48 -16.81 0.07 1.16
C SER A 48 -16.80 1.60 1.17
N GLU A 49 -16.52 2.21 2.31
CA GLU A 49 -16.31 3.66 2.47
C GLU A 49 -15.09 4.14 1.68
N LEU A 50 -14.02 3.35 1.63
CA LEU A 50 -12.81 3.66 0.86
C LEU A 50 -13.04 3.67 -0.68
N ILE A 51 -14.02 2.89 -1.15
CA ILE A 51 -14.38 2.80 -2.58
C ILE A 51 -15.48 3.79 -2.95
N SER A 52 -16.39 4.06 -2.01
CA SER A 52 -17.51 4.96 -2.22
C SER A 52 -17.03 6.41 -2.23
N PRO A 53 -17.51 7.26 -3.15
CA PRO A 53 -17.23 8.68 -3.11
C PRO A 53 -17.85 9.27 -1.83
N SER A 54 -17.01 9.72 -0.90
CA SER A 54 -17.45 10.38 0.34
C SER A 54 -18.27 11.64 0.03
N PRO A 55 -19.55 11.74 0.46
CA PRO A 55 -20.23 13.01 0.53
C PRO A 55 -19.77 13.73 1.81
N SER A 56 -18.99 14.80 1.65
CA SER A 56 -18.67 15.68 2.77
C SER A 56 -19.95 16.29 3.38
N PRO A 57 -19.96 16.61 4.69
CA PRO A 57 -21.14 17.18 5.34
C PRO A 57 -21.45 18.56 4.74
N PRO A 58 -22.73 18.98 4.71
CA PRO A 58 -23.11 20.26 4.11
C PRO A 58 -22.43 21.42 4.88
N PRO A 59 -21.97 22.48 4.17
CA PRO A 59 -21.50 23.68 4.83
C PRO A 59 -22.65 24.26 5.65
N SER A 60 -22.44 24.38 6.95
CA SER A 60 -23.34 25.11 7.83
C SER A 60 -23.45 26.55 7.31
N SER A 61 -24.66 26.89 6.89
CA SER A 61 -25.12 28.14 6.29
C SER A 61 -24.45 29.44 6.78
N SER A 62 -23.90 30.24 5.86
CA SER A 62 -24.48 31.55 5.53
C SER A 62 -23.82 32.25 4.31
N SER A 63 -24.68 32.85 3.50
CA SER A 63 -24.48 33.82 2.39
C SER A 63 -23.85 33.37 1.05
N SER A 64 -24.72 32.80 0.20
CA SER A 64 -25.21 33.36 -1.09
C SER A 64 -24.30 33.61 -2.31
N PHE A 65 -24.77 33.03 -3.43
CA PHE A 65 -24.54 33.29 -4.86
C PHE A 65 -23.35 32.61 -5.57
N SER A 66 -23.59 31.40 -6.10
CA SER A 66 -23.54 31.12 -7.56
C SER A 66 -23.82 29.64 -7.83
N ASP A 67 -24.86 29.39 -8.62
CA ASP A 67 -25.22 28.11 -9.22
C ASP A 67 -24.27 27.82 -10.40
N ALA A 68 -23.47 26.76 -10.27
CA ALA A 68 -22.85 26.05 -11.39
C ALA A 68 -22.54 24.62 -10.92
N GLY A 69 -23.32 23.67 -11.41
CA GLY A 69 -23.13 22.24 -11.20
C GLY A 69 -21.72 21.79 -11.58
N GLY A 70 -20.95 21.43 -10.56
CA GLY A 70 -19.68 20.74 -10.67
C GLY A 70 -19.52 19.90 -9.41
N SER A 71 -20.02 18.67 -9.46
CA SER A 71 -19.72 17.65 -8.46
C SER A 71 -18.21 17.65 -8.20
N GLN A 72 -17.78 18.01 -6.99
CA GLN A 72 -16.36 17.90 -6.63
C GLN A 72 -15.91 16.46 -6.87
N PRO A 73 -14.82 16.24 -7.62
CA PRO A 73 -14.37 14.90 -7.93
C PRO A 73 -13.90 14.23 -6.63
N SER A 74 -14.42 13.03 -6.36
CA SER A 74 -13.85 12.11 -5.38
C SER A 74 -12.34 11.97 -5.60
N ASP A 75 -11.57 11.85 -4.53
CA ASP A 75 -10.12 11.66 -4.63
C ASP A 75 -9.80 10.48 -5.57
N PRO A 76 -8.94 10.67 -6.59
CA PRO A 76 -8.63 9.60 -7.51
C PRO A 76 -7.93 8.45 -6.79
N ILE A 77 -8.16 7.21 -7.25
CA ILE A 77 -7.51 6.03 -6.68
C ILE A 77 -5.98 6.19 -6.77
N LEU A 78 -5.26 5.78 -5.71
CA LEU A 78 -3.81 5.94 -5.59
C LEU A 78 -3.31 7.40 -5.51
N SER A 79 -4.18 8.37 -5.31
CA SER A 79 -3.76 9.70 -4.86
C SER A 79 -3.21 9.66 -3.44
N ILE A 80 -2.45 10.69 -3.06
CA ILE A 80 -1.90 10.78 -1.69
C ILE A 80 -3.01 10.71 -0.63
N PRO A 81 -4.11 11.48 -0.69
CA PRO A 81 -5.18 11.41 0.31
C PRO A 81 -5.84 10.02 0.36
N TRP A 82 -6.01 9.37 -0.80
CA TRP A 82 -6.56 8.01 -0.85
C TRP A 82 -5.64 6.99 -0.17
N LEU A 83 -4.32 7.11 -0.36
CA LEU A 83 -3.32 6.25 0.31
C LEU A 83 -3.29 6.50 1.83
N GLN A 84 -3.45 7.74 2.26
CA GLN A 84 -3.56 8.07 3.69
C GLN A 84 -4.80 7.41 4.30
N ASN A 85 -5.96 7.54 3.66
CA ASN A 85 -7.20 6.91 4.10
C ASN A 85 -7.10 5.37 4.13
N LEU A 86 -6.43 4.76 3.14
CA LEU A 86 -6.16 3.31 3.16
C LEU A 86 -5.37 2.87 4.41
N LEU A 87 -4.37 3.64 4.83
CA LEU A 87 -3.59 3.35 6.04
C LEU A 87 -4.42 3.55 7.31
N ASP A 88 -5.29 4.56 7.35
CA ASP A 88 -6.21 4.80 8.46
C ASP A 88 -7.22 3.65 8.60
N VAL A 89 -7.81 3.20 7.48
CA VAL A 89 -8.67 2.02 7.42
C VAL A 89 -7.93 0.77 7.93
N PHE A 90 -6.68 0.55 7.49
CA PHE A 90 -5.88 -0.57 7.99
C PHE A 90 -5.68 -0.50 9.50
N MET A 91 -5.31 0.66 10.04
CA MET A 91 -5.11 0.84 11.48
C MET A 91 -6.40 0.67 12.28
N SER A 92 -7.55 1.05 11.72
CA SER A 92 -8.86 0.81 12.32
C SER A 92 -9.22 -0.68 12.33
N CYS A 93 -8.99 -1.41 11.24
CA CYS A 93 -9.17 -2.86 11.22
C CYS A 93 -8.23 -3.55 12.22
N GLU A 94 -7.00 -3.06 12.38
CA GLU A 94 -6.03 -3.61 13.32
C GLU A 94 -6.43 -3.39 14.79
N THR A 95 -7.05 -2.26 15.14
CA THR A 95 -7.58 -2.05 16.50
C THR A 95 -8.73 -2.98 16.83
N GLU A 96 -9.68 -3.15 15.89
CA GLU A 96 -10.81 -4.06 16.11
C GLU A 96 -10.35 -5.51 16.20
N PHE A 97 -9.40 -5.92 15.35
CA PHE A 97 -8.79 -7.24 15.41
C PHE A 97 -8.18 -7.53 16.79
N LYS A 98 -7.49 -6.56 17.39
CA LYS A 98 -6.92 -6.71 18.74
C LYS A 98 -7.98 -6.92 19.81
N SER A 99 -9.11 -6.23 19.71
CA SER A 99 -10.25 -6.45 20.62
C SER A 99 -10.73 -7.90 20.52
N VAL A 100 -10.95 -8.40 19.30
CA VAL A 100 -11.36 -9.79 19.06
C VAL A 100 -10.32 -10.78 19.60
N LEU A 101 -9.03 -10.52 19.39
CA LEU A 101 -7.95 -11.38 19.86
C LEU A 101 -7.87 -11.45 21.40
N THR A 102 -8.28 -10.40 22.11
CA THR A 102 -8.33 -10.40 23.58
C THR A 102 -9.56 -11.08 24.15
N THR A 103 -10.71 -11.05 23.45
CA THR A 103 -11.96 -11.67 23.95
C THR A 103 -12.06 -13.15 23.62
N THR A 104 -11.53 -13.57 22.48
CA THR A 104 -11.42 -14.97 22.09
C THR A 104 -10.46 -15.67 23.05
N GLN A 105 -10.96 -16.08 24.22
CA GLN A 105 -10.22 -16.87 25.20
C GLN A 105 -9.54 -17.99 24.44
N ILE A 106 -8.22 -17.89 24.32
CA ILE A 106 -7.41 -18.66 23.38
C ILE A 106 -7.50 -20.12 23.79
N SER A 107 -8.55 -20.77 23.30
CA SER A 107 -8.80 -22.17 23.47
C SER A 107 -7.67 -22.83 22.70
N LYS A 108 -6.81 -23.59 23.40
CA LYS A 108 -5.58 -24.23 22.91
C LYS A 108 -5.83 -25.04 21.64
N SER A 109 -5.93 -24.36 20.51
CA SER A 109 -6.20 -24.95 19.22
C SER A 109 -4.89 -24.88 18.44
N PRO A 110 -4.32 -26.04 18.04
CA PRO A 110 -3.07 -26.06 17.28
C PRO A 110 -3.19 -25.31 15.95
N SER A 111 -4.41 -25.11 15.45
CA SER A 111 -4.70 -24.28 14.29
C SER A 111 -4.46 -22.78 14.53
N LEU A 112 -4.82 -22.26 15.70
CA LEU A 112 -4.59 -20.85 16.04
C LEU A 112 -3.10 -20.55 16.22
N GLU A 113 -2.37 -21.42 16.93
CA GLU A 113 -0.91 -21.29 17.10
C GLU A 113 -0.18 -21.20 15.75
N ARG A 114 -0.56 -22.08 14.80
CA ARG A 114 -0.04 -22.06 13.43
C ARG A 114 -0.32 -20.73 12.73
N VAL A 115 -1.57 -20.26 12.74
CA VAL A 115 -1.96 -19.04 12.01
C VAL A 115 -1.31 -17.79 12.63
N LEU A 116 -1.16 -17.73 13.96
CA LEU A 116 -0.43 -16.67 14.66
C LEU A 116 1.07 -16.67 14.30
N SER A 117 1.70 -17.85 14.26
CA SER A 117 3.10 -18.00 13.85
C SER A 117 3.33 -17.52 12.41
N GLU A 118 2.43 -17.87 11.50
CA GLU A 118 2.47 -17.35 10.13
C GLU A 118 2.22 -15.83 10.07
N MET A 119 1.37 -15.28 10.94
CA MET A 119 1.14 -13.85 11.03
C MET A 119 2.41 -13.10 11.47
N LEU A 120 3.19 -13.64 12.42
CA LEU A 120 4.48 -13.05 12.82
C LEU A 120 5.46 -12.95 11.64
N ASP A 121 5.54 -14.00 10.82
CA ASP A 121 6.36 -14.02 9.62
C ASP A 121 5.88 -12.98 8.58
N ARG A 122 4.56 -12.79 8.42
CA ARG A 122 3.99 -11.73 7.57
C ARG A 122 4.28 -10.34 8.13
N ILE A 123 4.22 -10.14 9.45
CA ILE A 123 4.56 -8.87 10.10
C ILE A 123 5.99 -8.48 9.77
N LEU A 124 6.96 -9.41 9.87
CA LEU A 124 8.36 -9.11 9.52
C LEU A 124 8.51 -8.64 8.07
N LYS A 125 7.82 -9.29 7.13
CA LYS A 125 7.82 -8.88 5.71
C LYS A 125 7.15 -7.52 5.51
N ALA A 126 6.05 -7.26 6.22
CA ALA A 126 5.39 -5.96 6.20
C ALA A 126 6.30 -4.84 6.72
N LEU A 127 7.09 -5.09 7.77
CA LEU A 127 8.07 -4.12 8.29
C LEU A 127 9.15 -3.80 7.24
N ASP A 128 9.66 -4.80 6.53
CA ASP A 128 10.60 -4.60 5.42
C ASP A 128 9.99 -3.76 4.29
N ILE A 129 8.71 -4.01 3.98
CA ILE A 129 7.96 -3.23 2.97
C ILE A 129 7.76 -1.79 3.45
N CYS A 130 7.38 -1.55 4.70
CA CYS A 130 7.27 -0.20 5.26
C CYS A 130 8.59 0.58 5.12
N ASN A 131 9.73 -0.05 5.40
CA ASN A 131 11.04 0.58 5.21
C ASN A 131 11.30 0.94 3.74
N ALA A 132 10.97 0.04 2.81
CA ALA A 132 11.12 0.31 1.39
C ALA A 132 10.16 1.38 0.88
N VAL A 133 8.94 1.42 1.40
CA VAL A 133 7.93 2.45 1.12
C VAL A 133 8.42 3.81 1.58
N VAL A 134 9.02 3.92 2.76
CA VAL A 134 9.65 5.17 3.23
C VAL A 134 10.75 5.62 2.29
N ASN A 135 11.64 4.72 1.86
CA ASN A 135 12.67 5.05 0.86
C ASN A 135 12.07 5.44 -0.51
N GLY A 136 10.93 4.84 -0.89
CA GLY A 136 10.16 5.21 -2.06
C GLY A 136 9.60 6.62 -1.96
N ILE A 137 9.05 7.00 -0.79
CA ILE A 137 8.59 8.36 -0.50
C ILE A 137 9.75 9.36 -0.59
N ASP A 138 10.92 9.04 -0.05
CA ASP A 138 12.10 9.91 -0.16
C ASP A 138 12.55 10.09 -1.62
N SER A 139 12.46 9.02 -2.43
CA SER A 139 12.73 9.09 -3.87
C SER A 139 11.73 10.01 -4.58
N VAL A 140 10.46 9.95 -4.21
CA VAL A 140 9.40 10.83 -4.72
C VAL A 140 9.64 12.29 -4.30
N ARG A 141 10.09 12.56 -3.06
CA ARG A 141 10.50 13.90 -2.63
C ARG A 141 11.66 14.45 -3.46
N GLN A 142 12.62 13.59 -3.82
CA GLN A 142 13.72 14.00 -4.68
C GLN A 142 13.23 14.36 -6.09
N SER A 143 12.29 13.61 -6.66
CA SER A 143 11.63 13.96 -7.92
C SER A 143 10.90 15.30 -7.82
N ARG A 144 10.12 15.53 -6.75
CA ARG A 144 9.45 16.82 -6.48
C ARG A 144 10.45 17.99 -6.51
N ARG A 145 11.58 17.85 -5.83
CA ARG A 145 12.62 18.90 -5.79
C ARG A 145 13.22 19.21 -7.17
N LEU A 146 13.38 18.19 -8.03
CA LEU A 146 13.84 18.39 -9.41
C LEU A 146 12.78 19.10 -10.25
N ALA A 147 11.49 18.76 -10.05
CA ALA A 147 10.38 19.46 -10.70
C ALA A 147 10.31 20.95 -10.28
N GLU A 148 10.50 21.28 -9.00
CA GLU A 148 10.56 22.67 -8.52
C GLU A 148 11.70 23.47 -9.17
N ILE A 149 12.86 22.83 -9.40
CA ILE A 149 13.98 23.47 -10.12
C ILE A 149 13.57 23.80 -11.56
N ALA A 150 12.84 22.92 -12.22
CA ALA A 150 12.32 23.16 -13.56
C ALA A 150 11.27 24.29 -13.57
N VAL A 151 10.30 24.25 -12.64
CA VAL A 151 9.27 25.28 -12.45
C VAL A 151 9.92 26.65 -12.23
N THR A 152 10.82 26.77 -11.26
CA THR A 152 11.51 28.03 -10.96
C THR A 152 12.31 28.59 -12.13
N ALA A 153 12.85 27.72 -12.99
CA ALA A 153 13.55 28.14 -14.19
C ALA A 153 12.58 28.65 -15.28
N LEU A 154 11.50 27.92 -15.55
CA LEU A 154 10.53 28.24 -16.60
C LEU A 154 9.55 29.37 -16.22
N LYS A 155 9.50 29.77 -14.96
CA LYS A 155 8.75 30.95 -14.50
C LYS A 155 9.44 32.29 -14.77
N GLN A 156 10.75 32.30 -15.05
CA GLN A 156 11.47 33.54 -15.32
C GLN A 156 10.93 34.18 -16.60
N ARG A 157 10.75 35.52 -16.59
CA ARG A 157 10.32 36.29 -17.76
C ARG A 157 11.30 37.44 -18.03
N PRO A 158 11.69 37.69 -19.29
CA PRO A 158 11.41 36.86 -20.48
C PRO A 158 12.07 35.48 -20.41
N LEU A 159 11.52 34.48 -21.11
CA LEU A 159 12.18 33.17 -21.22
C LEU A 159 13.50 33.34 -21.95
N CYS A 160 14.59 32.85 -21.36
CA CYS A 160 15.92 32.91 -21.97
C CYS A 160 16.48 31.51 -22.14
N ASP A 161 17.38 31.36 -23.10
CA ASP A 161 18.03 30.07 -23.40
C ASP A 161 18.74 29.49 -22.16
N GLY A 162 19.25 30.34 -21.27
CA GLY A 162 19.83 29.91 -19.99
C GLY A 162 18.83 29.26 -19.03
N SER A 163 17.63 29.83 -18.88
CA SER A 163 16.60 29.30 -17.99
C SER A 163 16.00 28.00 -18.54
N VAL A 164 15.77 27.93 -19.86
CA VAL A 164 15.29 26.71 -20.53
C VAL A 164 16.32 25.58 -20.44
N ARG A 165 17.62 25.85 -20.63
CA ARG A 165 18.68 24.84 -20.44
C ARG A 165 18.76 24.33 -19.00
N ARG A 166 18.53 25.19 -18.00
CA ARG A 166 18.46 24.78 -16.59
C ARG A 166 17.26 23.87 -16.35
N ALA A 167 16.09 24.24 -16.85
CA ALA A 167 14.88 23.44 -16.77
C ALA A 167 15.10 22.07 -17.42
N LYS A 168 15.64 22.04 -18.64
CA LYS A 168 15.97 20.82 -19.37
C LYS A 168 16.81 19.85 -18.54
N ARG A 169 17.89 20.32 -17.92
CA ARG A 169 18.76 19.47 -17.07
C ARG A 169 17.99 18.88 -15.88
N ALA A 170 17.17 19.70 -15.21
CA ALA A 170 16.37 19.25 -14.08
C ALA A 170 15.32 18.22 -14.50
N LEU A 171 14.64 18.45 -15.62
CA LEU A 171 13.66 17.53 -16.20
C LEU A 171 14.33 16.22 -16.65
N THR A 172 15.58 16.26 -17.16
CA THR A 172 16.28 15.03 -17.58
C THR A 172 16.57 14.16 -16.36
N SER A 173 17.03 14.77 -15.27
CA SER A 173 17.24 14.06 -14.01
C SER A 173 15.93 13.57 -13.39
N LEU A 174 14.85 14.36 -13.48
CA LEU A 174 13.52 13.98 -13.00
C LEU A 174 13.03 12.73 -13.73
N LEU A 175 12.95 12.76 -15.06
CA LEU A 175 12.44 11.65 -15.87
C LEU A 175 13.31 10.40 -15.75
N ALA A 176 14.63 10.56 -15.61
CA ALA A 176 15.52 9.44 -15.29
C ALA A 176 15.22 8.83 -13.91
N GLY A 177 14.95 9.67 -12.90
CA GLY A 177 14.58 9.26 -11.54
C GLY A 177 13.22 8.56 -11.46
N LEU A 178 12.28 8.89 -12.34
CA LEU A 178 10.98 8.22 -12.42
C LEU A 178 11.07 6.83 -13.08
N ASN A 179 12.10 6.60 -13.91
CA ASN A 179 12.28 5.40 -14.74
C ASN A 179 13.44 4.47 -14.32
N VAL A 180 13.90 4.57 -13.06
CA VAL A 180 15.18 3.99 -12.57
C VAL A 180 15.35 2.47 -12.79
N ASP A 181 14.30 1.67 -12.88
CA ASP A 181 14.43 0.20 -12.95
C ASP A 181 14.72 -0.37 -14.37
N GLY A 182 14.73 0.45 -15.43
CA GLY A 182 14.87 -0.03 -16.81
C GLY A 182 16.28 -0.05 -17.40
N LYS A 183 17.24 0.72 -16.84
CA LYS A 183 18.50 1.01 -17.55
C LYS A 183 19.71 0.17 -17.13
N ASP A 184 19.67 -0.47 -15.96
CA ASP A 184 20.83 -1.19 -15.42
C ASP A 184 20.80 -2.71 -15.65
N ARG A 185 19.76 -3.24 -16.32
CA ARG A 185 19.63 -4.67 -16.61
C ARG A 185 20.16 -5.12 -17.97
N ASN A 186 20.49 -4.20 -18.88
CA ASN A 186 21.02 -4.53 -20.21
C ASN A 186 22.49 -4.12 -20.44
N SER A 187 23.20 -3.67 -19.41
CA SER A 187 24.64 -3.38 -19.45
C SER A 187 25.47 -4.55 -18.88
N GLY A 188 25.10 -5.76 -19.28
CA GLY A 188 25.88 -6.98 -19.08
C GLY A 188 26.44 -7.49 -20.40
N SER A 189 27.35 -6.73 -21.03
CA SER A 189 28.25 -7.28 -22.04
C SER A 189 29.58 -6.57 -21.97
N GLY A 190 30.64 -7.33 -21.70
CA GLY A 190 32.01 -6.85 -21.77
C GLY A 190 32.34 -6.39 -23.19
N GLY A 191 32.94 -5.21 -23.31
CA GLY A 191 33.35 -4.66 -24.58
C GLY A 191 34.07 -3.34 -24.40
N SER A 192 35.39 -3.41 -24.39
CA SER A 192 36.32 -2.29 -24.46
C SER A 192 35.96 -1.30 -25.58
N GLY A 193 35.99 0.00 -25.31
CA GLY A 193 35.62 1.01 -26.31
C GLY A 193 35.72 2.45 -25.83
N ASN A 194 36.95 2.87 -25.54
CA ASN A 194 37.37 4.26 -25.37
C ASN A 194 36.67 5.22 -26.36
N HIS A 195 35.96 6.26 -25.92
CA HIS A 195 35.91 7.60 -26.56
C HIS A 195 35.15 8.68 -25.75
N ARG A 196 35.91 9.75 -25.44
CA ARG A 196 35.50 11.15 -25.15
C ARG A 196 34.97 11.49 -23.76
N ARG A 197 35.94 11.72 -22.86
CA ARG A 197 35.88 12.74 -21.80
C ARG A 197 35.48 14.10 -22.41
N MET A 198 34.31 14.61 -22.04
CA MET A 198 34.06 16.05 -22.02
C MET A 198 33.79 16.45 -20.58
N THR A 199 34.53 17.48 -20.16
CA THR A 199 34.67 17.92 -18.78
C THR A 199 33.39 18.61 -18.30
N SER A 200 32.64 17.99 -17.40
CA SER A 200 31.77 18.72 -16.47
C SER A 200 32.31 18.51 -15.06
N ARG A 201 32.77 19.61 -14.47
CA ARG A 201 33.30 19.67 -13.11
C ARG A 201 32.16 19.34 -12.15
N SER A 202 32.09 18.08 -11.71
CA SER A 202 31.29 17.67 -10.58
C SER A 202 31.81 18.39 -9.34
N TRP A 203 30.97 19.22 -8.73
CA TRP A 203 31.27 19.84 -7.45
C TRP A 203 31.15 18.78 -6.37
N SER A 204 32.26 18.10 -6.10
CA SER A 204 32.45 17.32 -4.88
C SER A 204 32.89 18.26 -3.75
N PHE A 205 31.93 18.64 -2.90
CA PHE A 205 32.25 18.93 -1.50
C PHE A 205 32.27 17.59 -0.77
N GLY A 206 33.47 17.19 -0.34
CA GLY A 206 33.72 15.89 0.25
C GLY A 206 33.21 15.76 1.68
N GLN A 207 32.91 14.52 2.04
CA GLN A 207 33.48 13.93 3.24
C GLN A 207 34.10 12.58 2.87
N ARG A 208 35.44 12.54 2.95
CA ARG A 208 36.18 11.30 3.17
C ARG A 208 36.75 11.39 4.58
N SER A 209 36.19 10.62 5.49
CA SER A 209 36.93 10.06 6.61
C SER A 209 36.27 8.75 7.04
N SER A 210 36.94 7.66 6.66
CA SER A 210 36.73 6.33 7.24
C SER A 210 37.08 6.36 8.72
N VAL A 211 36.08 6.20 9.58
CA VAL A 211 36.25 5.69 10.94
C VAL A 211 35.01 4.86 11.30
N THR A 212 35.25 3.65 11.76
CA THR A 212 34.29 2.66 12.23
C THR A 212 33.56 3.14 13.50
N VAL A 213 32.36 3.71 13.37
CA VAL A 213 31.33 3.80 14.42
C VAL A 213 29.95 3.87 13.71
N GLY A 214 28.97 3.11 14.21
CA GLY A 214 27.71 2.79 13.52
C GLY A 214 26.86 3.97 13.03
N GLY A 215 26.11 3.71 11.95
CA GLY A 215 25.11 4.63 11.41
C GLY A 215 24.54 4.15 10.08
N SER A 216 23.22 3.96 10.03
CA SER A 216 22.37 3.55 8.91
C SER A 216 22.77 4.13 7.54
N SER A 217 23.02 3.26 6.55
CA SER A 217 23.03 3.62 5.13
C SER A 217 22.20 2.58 4.37
N GLY A 218 20.95 2.94 4.09
CA GLY A 218 19.89 2.13 3.49
C GLY A 218 20.09 1.76 2.02
N HIS A 219 21.23 1.14 1.69
CA HIS A 219 21.33 0.41 0.44
C HIS A 219 20.70 -0.96 0.65
N VAL A 220 19.45 -1.12 0.22
CA VAL A 220 18.83 -2.43 0.16
C VAL A 220 19.68 -3.31 -0.78
N SER A 221 19.89 -4.57 -0.39
CA SER A 221 20.73 -5.49 -1.15
C SER A 221 20.20 -5.66 -2.58
N LYS A 222 21.10 -5.84 -3.56
CA LYS A 222 20.78 -6.07 -4.99
C LYS A 222 19.84 -7.27 -5.26
N ASN A 223 19.50 -8.04 -4.23
CA ASN A 223 18.73 -9.28 -4.29
C ASN A 223 17.32 -9.13 -3.67
N TRP A 224 17.05 -8.02 -2.97
CA TRP A 224 15.75 -7.75 -2.35
C TRP A 224 14.74 -7.30 -3.39
N SER A 225 13.47 -7.64 -3.20
CA SER A 225 12.39 -7.21 -4.07
C SER A 225 11.09 -7.16 -3.28
N ALA A 226 10.42 -6.00 -3.28
CA ALA A 226 9.10 -5.86 -2.69
C ALA A 226 8.09 -6.87 -3.27
N ALA A 227 8.21 -7.18 -4.57
CA ALA A 227 7.38 -8.17 -5.24
C ALA A 227 7.53 -9.57 -4.62
N LYS A 228 8.77 -10.00 -4.34
CA LYS A 228 9.05 -11.28 -3.69
C LYS A 228 8.55 -11.30 -2.25
N GLN A 229 8.67 -10.18 -1.53
CA GLN A 229 8.13 -10.07 -0.17
C GLN A 229 6.61 -10.24 -0.17
N ILE A 230 5.88 -9.56 -1.06
CA ILE A 230 4.43 -9.74 -1.19
C ILE A 230 4.09 -11.19 -1.56
N GLN A 231 4.77 -11.78 -2.55
CA GLN A 231 4.54 -13.20 -2.91
C GLN A 231 4.74 -14.14 -1.72
N ALA A 232 5.78 -13.91 -0.92
CA ALA A 232 6.05 -14.71 0.27
C ALA A 232 4.99 -14.51 1.37
N MET A 233 4.41 -13.31 1.52
CA MET A 233 3.28 -13.09 2.43
C MET A 233 2.01 -13.86 2.00
N VAL A 234 1.80 -13.99 0.69
CA VAL A 234 0.63 -14.68 0.09
C VAL A 234 0.76 -16.19 0.14
N ALA A 235 1.97 -16.73 -0.02
CA ALA A 235 2.20 -18.17 -0.22
C ALA A 235 1.55 -19.07 0.84
N ASN A 236 1.47 -18.61 2.09
CA ASN A 236 0.88 -19.36 3.20
C ASN A 236 -0.49 -18.82 3.65
N LEU A 237 -1.08 -17.86 2.93
CA LEU A 237 -2.35 -17.24 3.31
C LEU A 237 -3.54 -18.14 2.91
N VAL A 238 -3.86 -19.11 3.76
CA VAL A 238 -4.91 -20.12 3.51
C VAL A 238 -6.18 -19.77 4.28
N LEU A 239 -7.32 -19.76 3.57
CA LEU A 239 -8.64 -19.60 4.17
C LEU A 239 -8.94 -20.75 5.15
N PRO A 240 -9.26 -20.48 6.43
CA PRO A 240 -9.71 -21.50 7.38
C PRO A 240 -10.97 -22.24 6.88
N ARG A 241 -11.06 -23.55 7.08
CA ARG A 241 -12.17 -24.40 6.59
C ARG A 241 -12.73 -25.29 7.70
N GLY A 242 -14.00 -25.65 7.58
CA GLY A 242 -14.68 -26.56 8.52
C GLY A 242 -14.83 -25.91 9.90
N ALA A 243 -14.48 -26.64 10.96
CA ALA A 243 -14.55 -26.14 12.34
C ALA A 243 -13.64 -24.94 12.62
N GLU A 244 -12.61 -24.68 11.79
CA GLU A 244 -11.73 -23.51 11.94
C GLU A 244 -12.35 -22.22 11.39
N ALA A 245 -13.40 -22.30 10.56
CA ALA A 245 -14.02 -21.15 9.91
C ALA A 245 -14.89 -20.31 10.86
N SER A 246 -15.44 -20.93 11.91
CA SER A 246 -16.21 -20.27 12.97
C SER A 246 -15.36 -19.96 14.21
N GLY A 247 -14.05 -20.17 14.13
CA GLY A 247 -13.13 -20.02 15.26
C GLY A 247 -12.20 -18.81 15.13
N PRO A 248 -11.28 -18.64 16.10
CA PRO A 248 -10.35 -17.50 16.19
C PRO A 248 -9.33 -17.45 15.04
N ALA A 249 -9.22 -18.49 14.21
CA ALA A 249 -8.38 -18.49 13.02
C ALA A 249 -8.91 -17.56 11.90
N MET A 250 -10.23 -17.38 11.80
CA MET A 250 -10.85 -16.54 10.77
C MET A 250 -10.50 -15.05 10.90
N PRO A 251 -10.59 -14.39 12.06
CA PRO A 251 -10.20 -12.99 12.18
C PRO A 251 -8.70 -12.77 11.91
N VAL A 252 -7.84 -13.73 12.27
CA VAL A 252 -6.39 -13.66 11.95
C VAL A 252 -6.16 -13.76 10.43
N TYR A 253 -6.92 -14.61 9.74
CA TYR A 253 -6.89 -14.69 8.27
C TYR A 253 -7.35 -13.39 7.61
N VAL A 254 -8.43 -12.79 8.10
CA VAL A 254 -8.96 -11.51 7.56
C VAL A 254 -7.94 -10.39 7.73
N ILE A 255 -7.42 -10.16 8.94
CA ILE A 255 -6.45 -9.08 9.16
C ILE A 255 -5.14 -9.32 8.40
N SER A 256 -4.70 -10.58 8.28
CA SER A 256 -3.55 -10.94 7.45
C SER A 256 -3.79 -10.60 5.98
N SER A 257 -4.99 -10.91 5.46
CA SER A 257 -5.36 -10.58 4.07
C SER A 257 -5.41 -9.08 3.81
N VAL A 258 -5.98 -8.32 4.74
CA VAL A 258 -6.02 -6.85 4.71
C VAL A 258 -4.59 -6.28 4.73
N MET A 259 -3.72 -6.78 5.60
CA MET A 259 -2.32 -6.36 5.67
C MET A 259 -1.60 -6.59 4.34
N VAL A 260 -1.72 -7.77 3.75
CA VAL A 260 -1.08 -8.06 2.46
C VAL A 260 -1.61 -7.15 1.36
N LEU A 261 -2.93 -6.89 1.33
CA LEU A 261 -3.53 -5.96 0.37
C LEU A 261 -2.94 -4.57 0.51
N VAL A 262 -2.92 -4.01 1.72
CA VAL A 262 -2.38 -2.66 1.98
C VAL A 262 -0.91 -2.57 1.56
N MET A 263 -0.09 -3.56 1.95
CA MET A 263 1.32 -3.62 1.56
C MET A 263 1.49 -3.72 0.04
N TRP A 264 0.67 -4.51 -0.64
CA TRP A 264 0.67 -4.62 -2.10
C TRP A 264 0.32 -3.28 -2.78
N VAL A 265 -0.70 -2.59 -2.27
CA VAL A 265 -1.10 -1.28 -2.79
C VAL A 265 0.01 -0.24 -2.62
N LEU A 266 0.66 -0.17 -1.45
CA LEU A 266 1.78 0.75 -1.23
C LEU A 266 2.94 0.49 -2.18
N VAL A 267 3.27 -0.79 -2.40
CA VAL A 267 4.34 -1.21 -3.33
C VAL A 267 3.99 -0.89 -4.78
N ALA A 268 2.71 -0.96 -5.16
CA ALA A 268 2.24 -0.54 -6.48
C ALA A 268 2.26 0.98 -6.66
N ALA A 269 1.88 1.73 -5.62
CA ALA A 269 1.78 3.19 -5.66
C ALA A 269 3.15 3.88 -5.68
N LEU A 270 4.14 3.37 -4.93
CA LEU A 270 5.42 4.04 -4.70
C LEU A 270 6.60 3.28 -5.35
N PRO A 271 7.66 3.99 -5.79
CA PRO A 271 8.83 3.37 -6.42
C PRO A 271 9.68 2.60 -5.38
N CYS A 272 9.30 1.36 -5.10
CA CYS A 272 9.90 0.53 -4.05
C CYS A 272 10.88 -0.54 -4.58
N GLN A 273 11.72 -0.22 -5.58
CA GLN A 273 12.66 -1.17 -6.23
C GLN A 273 11.99 -2.49 -6.67
N THR A 274 11.01 -2.38 -7.56
CA THR A 274 10.22 -3.52 -8.06
C THR A 274 10.73 -3.89 -9.44
N SER A 275 11.67 -4.83 -9.51
CA SER A 275 12.31 -5.19 -10.78
C SER A 275 11.41 -5.84 -11.85
N SER A 276 10.09 -5.88 -11.64
CA SER A 276 9.01 -6.28 -12.56
C SER A 276 7.80 -6.66 -11.71
N LEU A 277 6.73 -5.87 -11.66
CA LEU A 277 5.50 -6.31 -11.00
C LEU A 277 4.48 -6.82 -12.03
N PRO A 278 4.27 -8.13 -12.09
CA PRO A 278 2.95 -8.70 -12.25
C PRO A 278 2.65 -9.52 -11.00
N VAL A 279 2.42 -8.86 -9.86
CA VAL A 279 1.90 -9.57 -8.69
C VAL A 279 0.44 -9.89 -9.00
N ALA A 280 0.14 -11.18 -9.12
CA ALA A 280 -1.23 -11.66 -9.30
C ALA A 280 -2.11 -11.11 -8.16
N PRO A 281 -3.39 -10.77 -8.44
CA PRO A 281 -4.33 -10.36 -7.41
C PRO A 281 -4.32 -11.36 -6.25
N LEU A 282 -4.43 -10.87 -5.01
CA LEU A 282 -4.51 -11.78 -3.86
C LEU A 282 -5.70 -12.72 -4.07
N PRO A 283 -5.52 -14.02 -3.83
CA PRO A 283 -6.63 -14.98 -3.93
C PRO A 283 -7.58 -14.75 -2.75
N LEU A 284 -8.50 -13.79 -2.90
CA LEU A 284 -9.47 -13.43 -1.88
C LEU A 284 -10.77 -14.25 -2.02
N PRO A 285 -11.39 -14.65 -0.91
CA PRO A 285 -12.58 -15.48 -0.91
C PRO A 285 -13.82 -14.65 -1.26
N LYS A 286 -14.30 -14.77 -2.50
CA LYS A 286 -15.43 -13.97 -3.04
C LYS A 286 -16.76 -14.07 -2.27
N HIS A 287 -16.92 -15.07 -1.40
CA HIS A 287 -18.13 -15.26 -0.59
C HIS A 287 -18.16 -14.39 0.67
N GLN A 288 -17.04 -13.77 1.04
CA GLN A 288 -16.96 -12.90 2.21
C GLN A 288 -17.33 -11.46 1.83
N SER A 289 -18.14 -10.80 2.67
CA SER A 289 -18.66 -9.45 2.41
C SER A 289 -17.52 -8.44 2.19
N TRP A 290 -16.51 -8.43 3.06
CA TRP A 290 -15.34 -7.56 2.94
C TRP A 290 -14.44 -7.86 1.73
N ALA A 291 -14.42 -9.11 1.25
CA ALA A 291 -13.56 -9.51 0.15
C ALA A 291 -14.02 -8.91 -1.18
N SER A 292 -15.31 -8.64 -1.34
CA SER A 292 -15.86 -8.00 -2.55
C SER A 292 -15.25 -6.61 -2.80
N ALA A 293 -15.21 -5.77 -1.76
CA ALA A 293 -14.60 -4.45 -1.79
C ALA A 293 -13.08 -4.53 -2.04
N ALA A 294 -12.40 -5.44 -1.33
CA ALA A 294 -10.97 -5.68 -1.54
C ALA A 294 -10.63 -6.12 -2.97
N VAL A 295 -11.44 -6.99 -3.59
CA VAL A 295 -11.28 -7.40 -5.00
C VAL A 295 -11.52 -6.22 -5.94
N ASN A 296 -12.52 -5.37 -5.69
CA ASN A 296 -12.75 -4.16 -6.49
C ASN A 296 -11.51 -3.23 -6.49
N ILE A 297 -10.87 -3.03 -5.33
CA ILE A 297 -9.64 -2.24 -5.23
C ILE A 297 -8.53 -2.87 -6.07
N GLN A 298 -8.36 -4.20 -6.01
CA GLN A 298 -7.37 -4.92 -6.81
C GLN A 298 -7.62 -4.77 -8.30
N GLU A 299 -8.88 -4.87 -8.74
CA GLU A 299 -9.27 -4.70 -10.14
C GLU A 299 -8.97 -3.29 -10.62
N ARG A 300 -9.38 -2.25 -9.88
CA ARG A 300 -9.11 -0.84 -10.22
C ARG A 300 -7.61 -0.54 -10.32
N ILE A 301 -6.81 -1.03 -9.37
CA ILE A 301 -5.35 -0.86 -9.39
C ILE A 301 -4.73 -1.66 -10.54
N GLY A 302 -5.22 -2.88 -10.81
CA GLY A 302 -4.80 -3.69 -11.94
C GLY A 302 -5.09 -3.03 -13.28
N GLU A 303 -6.19 -2.28 -13.40
CA GLU A 303 -6.46 -1.45 -14.56
C GLU A 303 -5.48 -0.27 -14.67
N GLU A 304 -5.15 0.41 -13.58
CA GLU A 304 -4.13 1.48 -13.57
C GLU A 304 -2.75 0.95 -13.99
N MET A 305 -2.36 -0.24 -13.54
CA MET A 305 -1.14 -0.93 -13.98
C MET A 305 -1.15 -1.13 -15.51
N LYS A 306 -2.24 -1.65 -16.07
CA LYS A 306 -2.40 -1.85 -17.53
C LYS A 306 -2.43 -0.53 -18.30
N ARG A 307 -3.07 0.51 -17.75
CA ARG A 307 -3.09 1.86 -18.35
C ARG A 307 -1.69 2.46 -18.42
N LYS A 308 -0.88 2.28 -17.37
CA LYS A 308 0.52 2.73 -17.37
C LYS A 308 1.37 1.95 -18.37
N GLU A 309 1.23 0.62 -18.41
CA GLU A 309 1.96 -0.24 -19.36
C GLU A 309 1.74 0.18 -20.82
N LYS A 310 0.48 0.47 -21.18
CA LYS A 310 0.12 0.94 -22.53
C LYS A 310 0.70 2.32 -22.86
N ARG A 311 0.76 3.23 -21.88
CA ARG A 311 1.25 4.61 -22.06
C ARG A 311 2.76 4.68 -22.25
N PHE A 312 3.53 3.85 -21.54
CA PHE A 312 4.99 3.99 -21.44
C PHE A 312 5.77 2.79 -22.03
N GLY A 313 5.14 1.96 -22.85
CA GLY A 313 5.85 0.99 -23.69
C GLY A 313 6.42 -0.23 -22.96
N GLY A 314 5.61 -0.89 -22.12
CA GLY A 314 5.92 -2.23 -21.57
C GLY A 314 6.84 -2.25 -20.34
N GLY A 315 7.31 -1.10 -19.87
CA GLY A 315 8.02 -0.97 -18.59
C GLY A 315 7.09 -0.52 -17.46
N PHE A 316 6.86 -1.38 -16.46
CA PHE A 316 6.27 -0.97 -15.17
C PHE A 316 7.36 -0.34 -14.28
N THR A 317 8.03 0.69 -14.78
CA THR A 317 9.10 1.37 -14.04
C THR A 317 8.54 2.68 -13.49
N GLY A 318 8.42 2.77 -12.18
CA GLY A 318 7.88 3.93 -11.46
C GLY A 318 6.54 3.65 -10.81
N GLY A 319 6.28 4.29 -9.67
CA GLY A 319 5.04 4.14 -8.90
C GLY A 319 3.77 4.55 -9.66
N LEU A 320 2.63 4.00 -9.26
CA LEU A 320 1.29 4.34 -9.76
C LEU A 320 0.62 5.50 -9.03
N MET A 321 1.28 6.11 -8.05
CA MET A 321 0.71 7.25 -7.32
C MET A 321 0.31 8.36 -8.32
N GLU A 322 -0.89 8.88 -8.15
CA GLU A 322 -1.54 9.74 -9.13
C GLU A 322 -0.74 11.03 -9.41
N GLU A 323 -0.22 11.66 -8.35
CA GLU A 323 0.58 12.88 -8.45
C GLU A 323 1.92 12.62 -9.16
N LEU A 324 2.47 11.42 -8.96
CA LEU A 324 3.71 10.99 -9.63
C LEU A 324 3.49 10.80 -11.14
N GLN A 325 2.37 10.18 -11.53
CA GLN A 325 2.02 9.98 -12.94
C GLN A 325 1.77 11.33 -13.64
N ARG A 326 1.08 12.27 -12.99
CA ARG A 326 0.86 13.61 -13.57
C ARG A 326 2.15 14.41 -13.68
N MET A 327 3.02 14.33 -12.68
CA MET A 327 4.36 14.92 -12.72
C MET A 327 5.17 14.35 -13.89
N GLU A 328 5.09 13.04 -14.15
CA GLU A 328 5.76 12.43 -15.31
C GLU A 328 5.24 12.98 -16.64
N MET A 329 3.92 13.05 -16.81
CA MET A 329 3.29 13.55 -18.04
C MET A 329 3.64 15.01 -18.33
N ILE A 330 3.53 15.89 -17.34
CA ILE A 330 3.87 17.32 -17.52
C ILE A 330 5.39 17.47 -17.70
N GLY A 331 6.19 16.66 -16.98
CA GLY A 331 7.64 16.65 -17.13
C GLY A 331 8.10 16.28 -18.54
N LEU A 332 7.44 15.31 -19.19
CA LEU A 332 7.70 14.93 -20.59
C LEU A 332 7.33 16.06 -21.56
N TRP A 333 6.17 16.69 -21.38
CA TRP A 333 5.74 17.81 -22.21
C TRP A 333 6.70 19.01 -22.09
N LEU A 334 7.08 19.37 -20.86
CA LEU A 334 8.03 20.46 -20.61
C LEU A 334 9.43 20.13 -21.13
N MET A 335 9.80 18.83 -21.16
CA MET A 335 11.04 18.38 -21.77
C MET A 335 11.01 18.62 -23.27
N GLU A 336 9.95 18.18 -23.95
CA GLU A 336 9.76 18.39 -25.39
C GLU A 336 9.79 19.89 -25.74
N PHE A 337 9.09 20.72 -24.97
CA PHE A 337 9.19 22.18 -25.08
C PHE A 337 10.64 22.66 -24.99
N ALA A 338 11.39 22.22 -23.97
CA ALA A 338 12.79 22.62 -23.79
C ALA A 338 13.74 22.12 -24.90
N GLU A 339 13.31 21.13 -25.70
CA GLU A 339 14.06 20.65 -26.87
C GLU A 339 13.75 21.44 -28.14
N ARG A 340 12.48 21.86 -28.32
CA ARG A 340 12.05 22.67 -29.48
C ARG A 340 12.32 24.16 -29.34
N PHE A 341 12.51 24.66 -28.11
CA PHE A 341 12.63 26.08 -27.80
C PHE A 341 13.64 26.81 -28.68
N ARG A 342 13.21 27.94 -29.25
CA ARG A 342 14.04 28.92 -29.94
C ARG A 342 13.79 30.29 -29.32
N PHE A 343 14.86 31.07 -29.15
CA PHE A 343 14.73 32.42 -28.63
C PHE A 343 14.57 33.44 -29.78
N PRO A 344 13.67 34.43 -29.65
CA PRO A 344 12.66 34.61 -28.60
C PRO A 344 11.51 33.59 -28.73
N ALA A 345 10.89 33.22 -27.61
CA ALA A 345 9.70 32.36 -27.64
C ALA A 345 8.51 33.07 -28.27
N GLU A 346 7.65 32.28 -28.91
CA GLU A 346 6.36 32.74 -29.41
C GLU A 346 5.41 32.97 -28.23
N GLU A 347 4.56 33.99 -28.32
CA GLU A 347 3.64 34.38 -27.24
C GLU A 347 2.68 33.24 -26.86
N GLU A 348 2.21 32.48 -27.85
CA GLU A 348 1.38 31.28 -27.66
C GLU A 348 2.15 30.17 -26.90
N GLU A 349 3.41 29.91 -27.26
CA GLU A 349 4.24 28.93 -26.55
C GLU A 349 4.53 29.38 -25.11
N GLU A 350 4.71 30.68 -24.84
CA GLU A 350 4.92 31.20 -23.49
C GLU A 350 3.69 31.03 -22.59
N GLU A 351 2.49 31.15 -23.16
CA GLU A 351 1.21 30.94 -22.47
C GLU A 351 0.99 29.46 -22.15
N GLU A 352 1.17 28.56 -23.13
CA GLU A 352 1.07 27.11 -22.91
C GLU A 352 2.05 26.61 -21.85
N VAL A 353 3.29 27.12 -21.87
CA VAL A 353 4.31 26.76 -20.89
C VAL A 353 3.95 27.31 -19.52
N ALA A 354 3.38 28.52 -19.44
CA ALA A 354 2.92 29.07 -18.17
C ALA A 354 1.84 28.19 -17.54
N GLU A 355 0.88 27.68 -18.34
CA GLU A 355 -0.15 26.75 -17.89
C GLU A 355 0.48 25.46 -17.33
N LYS A 356 1.33 24.80 -18.12
CA LYS A 356 1.97 23.54 -17.71
C LYS A 356 2.91 23.68 -16.52
N VAL A 357 3.60 24.81 -16.40
CA VAL A 357 4.42 25.14 -15.22
C VAL A 357 3.54 25.36 -13.99
N GLY A 358 2.36 25.99 -14.15
CA GLY A 358 1.36 26.14 -13.10
C GLY A 358 0.82 24.78 -12.62
N GLU A 359 0.48 23.88 -13.54
CA GLU A 359 0.06 22.51 -13.19
C GLU A 359 1.14 21.75 -12.41
N MET A 360 2.40 21.82 -12.87
CA MET A 360 3.54 21.18 -12.20
C MET A 360 3.77 21.74 -10.79
N GLU A 361 3.67 23.06 -10.62
CA GLU A 361 3.80 23.70 -9.32
C GLU A 361 2.71 23.23 -8.34
N GLU A 362 1.46 23.17 -8.79
CA GLU A 362 0.35 22.71 -7.95
C GLU A 362 0.54 21.26 -7.51
N ILE A 363 1.07 20.40 -8.38
CA ILE A 363 1.45 19.04 -8.01
C ILE A 363 2.55 19.05 -6.95
N CYS A 364 3.60 19.85 -7.13
CA CYS A 364 4.71 19.95 -6.16
C CYS A 364 4.23 20.44 -4.78
N ARG A 365 3.29 21.38 -4.76
CA ARG A 365 2.68 21.91 -3.53
C ARG A 365 1.86 20.84 -2.79
N ARG A 366 0.99 20.11 -3.50
CA ARG A 366 0.19 19.03 -2.89
C ARG A 366 1.07 17.90 -2.37
N MET A 367 2.13 17.56 -3.10
CA MET A 367 3.10 16.55 -2.67
C MET A 367 3.92 16.98 -1.45
N GLU A 368 4.15 18.28 -1.22
CA GLU A 368 4.91 18.77 -0.06
C GLU A 368 4.32 18.27 1.26
N VAL A 369 3.06 18.63 1.48
CA VAL A 369 2.33 18.34 2.72
C VAL A 369 1.91 16.87 2.74
N GLY A 370 1.38 16.38 1.62
CA GLY A 370 0.82 15.04 1.55
C GLY A 370 1.85 13.93 1.78
N LEU A 371 3.09 14.09 1.32
CA LEU A 371 4.14 13.06 1.50
C LEU A 371 4.65 12.99 2.94
N GLU A 372 4.66 14.11 3.67
CA GLU A 372 5.02 14.12 5.09
C GLU A 372 3.99 13.36 5.92
N ASP A 373 2.72 13.62 5.66
CA ASP A 373 1.61 12.95 6.32
C ASP A 373 1.56 11.47 5.99
N LEU A 374 1.75 11.11 4.71
CA LEU A 374 1.82 9.72 4.27
C LEU A 374 2.98 8.97 4.95
N GLN A 375 4.18 9.57 4.99
CA GLN A 375 5.33 8.96 5.66
C GLN A 375 5.10 8.77 7.16
N ARG A 376 4.43 9.72 7.81
CA ARG A 376 4.07 9.62 9.23
C ARG A 376 3.11 8.47 9.47
N LEU A 377 2.09 8.29 8.63
CA LEU A 377 1.16 7.15 8.72
C LEU A 377 1.87 5.81 8.48
N VAL A 378 2.76 5.72 7.49
CA VAL A 378 3.57 4.50 7.25
C VAL A 378 4.43 4.15 8.47
N ARG A 379 5.04 5.15 9.13
CA ARG A 379 5.80 4.93 10.37
C ARG A 379 4.90 4.51 11.53
N GLN A 380 3.70 5.08 11.62
CA GLN A 380 2.72 4.68 12.63
C GLN A 380 2.30 3.21 12.45
N VAL A 381 2.04 2.78 11.21
CA VAL A 381 1.80 1.38 10.85
C VAL A 381 2.98 0.50 11.22
N PHE A 382 4.22 0.90 10.90
CA PHE A 382 5.42 0.17 11.29
C PHE A 382 5.48 -0.05 12.81
N HIS A 383 5.29 1.01 13.61
CA HIS A 383 5.34 0.89 15.07
C HIS A 383 4.21 0.03 15.64
N ARG A 384 3.00 0.12 15.06
CA ARG A 384 1.88 -0.76 15.42
C ARG A 384 2.19 -2.21 15.14
N LEU A 385 2.74 -2.52 13.96
CA LEU A 385 3.15 -3.88 13.59
C LEU A 385 4.22 -4.44 14.54
N VAL A 386 5.23 -3.65 14.92
CA VAL A 386 6.23 -4.03 15.93
C VAL A 386 5.57 -4.37 17.26
N ARG A 387 4.60 -3.55 17.70
CA ARG A 387 3.86 -3.79 18.94
C ARG A 387 3.02 -5.07 18.84
N SER A 388 2.29 -5.25 17.75
CA SER A 388 1.47 -6.45 17.52
C SER A 388 2.32 -7.72 17.52
N ARG A 389 3.54 -7.67 16.97
CA ARG A 389 4.51 -8.78 17.05
C ARG A 389 4.78 -9.19 18.50
N ILE A 390 5.06 -8.23 19.38
CA ILE A 390 5.34 -8.48 20.80
C ILE A 390 4.11 -9.07 21.51
N GLU A 391 2.92 -8.53 21.22
CA GLU A 391 1.65 -8.99 21.79
C GLU A 391 1.34 -10.45 21.36
N ILE A 392 1.56 -10.78 20.08
CA ILE A 392 1.37 -12.14 19.54
C ILE A 392 2.42 -13.11 20.09
N ASP A 393 3.69 -12.71 20.18
CA ASP A 393 4.76 -13.52 20.78
C ASP A 393 4.38 -13.89 22.23
N ALA A 394 3.92 -12.92 23.03
CA ALA A 394 3.49 -13.16 24.41
C ALA A 394 2.29 -14.12 24.50
N ILE A 395 1.37 -14.06 23.55
CA ILE A 395 0.24 -15.00 23.43
C ILE A 395 0.74 -16.42 23.13
N LEU A 396 1.70 -16.58 22.22
CA LEU A 396 2.28 -17.88 21.88
C LEU A 396 3.04 -18.48 23.06
N ASP A 397 3.81 -17.67 23.79
CA ASP A 397 4.52 -18.11 25.00
C ASP A 397 3.54 -18.62 26.07
N GLN A 398 2.39 -17.95 26.24
CA GLN A 398 1.34 -18.41 27.16
C GLN A 398 0.70 -19.73 26.70
N LEU A 399 0.54 -19.94 25.40
CA LEU A 399 0.04 -21.20 24.84
C LEU A 399 1.00 -22.37 25.09
N HIS A 400 2.31 -22.13 25.07
CA HIS A 400 3.34 -23.16 25.31
C HIS A 400 3.58 -23.46 26.79
N ALA A 401 3.28 -22.51 27.69
CA ALA A 401 3.54 -22.64 29.13
C ALA A 401 2.50 -23.46 29.92
N ILE A 402 1.34 -23.77 29.32
CA ILE A 402 0.21 -24.49 29.94
C ILE A 402 0.04 -25.81 29.22
#